data_AF-A0A1B6E2D5-F1
#
_entry.id   AF-A0A1B6E2D5-F1
#
_cell.length_a   1.000
_cell.length_b   1.000
_cell.length_c   1.000
_cell.angle_alpha   90.00
_cell.angle_beta   90.00
_cell.angle_gamma   90.00
#
_symmetry.space_group_name_H-M   'P 1'
#
loop_
_entity.id
_entity.type
_entity.pdbx_description
1 polymer ?
#
loop_
_entity_poly.entity_id
_entity_poly.type
_entity_poly.pdbx_seq_one_letter_code
_entity_poly.pdbx_strand_id
1 'polypeptide(L)'
;MRPILSASSLGLGCAGVCGWIARILYEKQNSIDKNESKIKYNGTPGFPIFGTVSAATPILDTNKTIEYSGSVVNTKPNRISQIMKYGFPSLDNIRSLDDYVLAYDRRNRIAHWVFEHLTRDSVQRNDKVDRSKCEFTEDASIHEYFRSKNSDYKGSGFDRGHLAAAGNHRSCQKDCVQTFLLSNMAPQVGVGFNRDSWNRLEQYIRKLTKTYPNVYVCTGPLYLPRKENDGKLYVKYQVIGANHVAVPTHFFKVVVMETNDNKYHLEAYIMPNQVIDDKTPLNVFMVPPETVERASGLLFFDKLSRSNLVQINGKKTTYV
;
A
#
# COMPACT_ATOMS: atom_id res chain seq x y z
N MET A 1 -33.50 52.19 17.96
CA MET A 1 -34.94 52.27 17.64
C MET A 1 -35.22 51.37 16.43
N ARG A 2 -36.11 50.38 16.56
CA ARG A 2 -36.81 49.71 15.44
C ARG A 2 -38.08 50.52 15.11
N PRO A 3 -38.71 50.34 13.94
CA PRO A 3 -39.71 49.27 13.67
C PRO A 3 -39.42 48.56 12.31
N ILE A 4 -39.75 47.31 11.96
CA ILE A 4 -40.92 46.38 12.04
C ILE A 4 -42.18 46.83 11.29
N LEU A 5 -42.50 46.10 10.19
CA LEU A 5 -43.80 45.69 9.60
C LEU A 5 -43.42 44.96 8.29
N SER A 6 -43.62 43.66 8.01
CA SER A 6 -44.67 42.64 8.20
C SER A 6 -45.92 42.76 7.31
N ALA A 7 -45.99 41.91 6.28
CA ALA A 7 -47.17 41.16 5.78
C ALA A 7 -46.65 40.12 4.75
N SER A 8 -46.76 38.79 4.85
CA SER A 8 -47.93 37.87 4.91
C SER A 8 -48.89 38.10 3.73
N SER A 9 -49.32 37.13 2.90
CA SER A 9 -49.66 35.73 3.19
C SER A 9 -50.12 34.96 1.92
N LEU A 10 -50.01 33.62 1.98
CA LEU A 10 -50.91 32.56 1.46
C LEU A 10 -51.01 32.33 -0.08
N GLY A 11 -51.00 31.08 -0.58
CA GLY A 11 -51.00 29.79 0.10
C GLY A 11 -51.00 28.56 -0.82
N LEU A 12 -50.86 27.40 -0.16
CA LEU A 12 -51.42 26.05 -0.43
C LEU A 12 -51.21 25.45 -1.84
N GLY A 13 -50.67 24.25 -2.04
CA GLY A 13 -50.61 23.06 -1.19
C GLY A 13 -51.24 21.89 -1.96
N CYS A 14 -50.54 20.74 -2.05
CA CYS A 14 -51.12 19.39 -1.98
C CYS A 14 -50.03 18.32 -2.12
N ALA A 15 -49.93 17.48 -1.09
CA ALA A 15 -49.29 16.17 -1.11
C ALA A 15 -50.38 15.10 -1.32
N GLY A 16 -50.06 13.96 -1.95
CA GLY A 16 -50.93 12.79 -1.92
C GLY A 16 -50.83 11.79 -3.08
N VAL A 17 -50.01 10.75 -2.88
CA VAL A 17 -50.22 9.31 -3.10
C VAL A 17 -51.33 8.80 -4.07
N CYS A 18 -50.95 7.79 -4.88
CA CYS A 18 -51.70 6.71 -5.58
C CYS A 18 -51.50 6.74 -7.13
N GLY A 19 -51.28 5.64 -7.87
CA GLY A 19 -51.33 4.19 -7.62
C GLY A 19 -50.36 3.45 -8.57
N TRP A 20 -49.94 2.20 -8.31
CA TRP A 20 -50.80 1.00 -8.27
C TRP A 20 -51.88 1.04 -9.37
N ILE A 21 -51.47 0.91 -10.64
CA ILE A 21 -52.17 0.27 -11.80
C ILE A 21 -51.15 0.23 -12.97
N ALA A 22 -50.09 -0.58 -12.85
CA ALA A 22 -49.23 -0.92 -13.99
C ALA A 22 -48.71 -2.36 -13.90
N ARG A 23 -49.42 -3.22 -13.16
CA ARG A 23 -49.10 -4.65 -12.98
C ARG A 23 -50.18 -5.59 -13.54
N ILE A 24 -51.23 -5.05 -14.17
CA ILE A 24 -52.31 -5.85 -14.79
C ILE A 24 -52.49 -5.37 -16.23
N LEU A 25 -51.44 -5.46 -17.05
CA LEU A 25 -51.55 -5.52 -18.52
C LEU A 25 -50.42 -6.37 -19.15
N TYR A 26 -49.64 -7.10 -18.35
CA TYR A 26 -48.50 -7.91 -18.83
C TYR A 26 -48.81 -9.42 -19.00
N GLU A 27 -50.06 -9.85 -18.85
CA GLU A 27 -50.45 -11.26 -19.03
C GLU A 27 -51.62 -11.44 -20.01
N LYS A 28 -51.50 -10.91 -21.23
CA LYS A 28 -52.40 -11.33 -22.31
C LYS A 28 -51.84 -11.08 -23.72
N GLN A 29 -50.82 -11.84 -24.13
CA GLN A 29 -50.76 -12.47 -25.46
C GLN A 29 -49.50 -13.33 -25.60
N ASN A 30 -49.65 -14.64 -25.38
CA ASN A 30 -48.72 -15.65 -25.90
C ASN A 30 -49.39 -16.33 -27.09
N SER A 31 -48.70 -16.35 -28.23
CA SER A 31 -48.83 -17.22 -29.43
C SER A 31 -48.66 -16.35 -30.67
N ILE A 32 -47.90 -16.65 -31.72
CA ILE A 32 -47.10 -17.80 -32.17
C ILE A 32 -46.17 -17.20 -33.26
N ASP A 33 -44.87 -17.53 -33.30
CA ASP A 33 -44.16 -18.08 -34.47
C ASP A 33 -42.63 -18.10 -34.32
N LYS A 34 -42.05 -19.26 -34.61
CA LYS A 34 -40.62 -19.56 -34.63
C LYS A 34 -40.02 -19.09 -35.96
N ASN A 35 -38.89 -18.38 -35.93
CA ASN A 35 -37.72 -18.72 -36.75
C ASN A 35 -36.47 -17.91 -36.42
N GLU A 36 -35.35 -18.50 -36.82
CA GLU A 36 -33.97 -18.27 -36.41
C GLU A 36 -33.38 -16.87 -36.68
N SER A 37 -32.34 -16.59 -35.89
CA SER A 37 -31.10 -15.86 -36.23
C SER A 37 -30.95 -14.38 -35.83
N LYS A 38 -29.76 -14.13 -35.25
CA LYS A 38 -29.06 -12.85 -35.01
C LYS A 38 -29.52 -11.97 -33.85
N ILE A 39 -28.96 -12.20 -32.66
CA ILE A 39 -28.90 -11.18 -31.60
C ILE A 39 -27.66 -10.30 -31.83
N LYS A 40 -27.89 -9.07 -32.29
CA LYS A 40 -26.94 -7.95 -32.17
C LYS A 40 -26.96 -7.46 -30.72
N TYR A 41 -25.81 -7.50 -30.05
CA TYR A 41 -25.63 -6.82 -28.77
C TYR A 41 -25.39 -5.32 -29.03
N ASN A 42 -26.40 -4.50 -28.79
CA ASN A 42 -26.22 -3.09 -28.47
C ASN A 42 -26.71 -2.88 -27.03
N GLY A 43 -25.77 -2.85 -26.09
CA GLY A 43 -26.04 -2.59 -24.68
C GLY A 43 -24.85 -1.87 -24.07
N THR A 44 -25.01 -0.59 -23.80
CA THR A 44 -24.19 0.19 -22.86
C THR A 44 -24.03 -0.56 -21.54
N PRO A 45 -22.80 -0.74 -21.00
CA PRO A 45 -22.65 -1.36 -19.69
C PRO A 45 -22.98 -0.34 -18.59
N GLY A 46 -24.18 -0.45 -18.02
CA GLY A 46 -24.51 0.13 -16.73
C GLY A 46 -23.77 -0.60 -15.62
N PHE A 47 -23.20 0.15 -14.67
CA PHE A 47 -22.52 -0.40 -13.50
C PHE A 47 -23.52 -1.13 -12.59
N PRO A 48 -23.29 -2.39 -12.19
CA PRO A 48 -24.10 -3.03 -11.16
C PRO A 48 -23.70 -2.50 -9.77
N ILE A 49 -24.67 -1.97 -9.04
CA ILE A 49 -24.56 -1.62 -7.62
C ILE A 49 -25.13 -2.79 -6.81
N PHE A 50 -24.27 -3.65 -6.28
CA PHE A 50 -24.52 -4.59 -5.17
C PHE A 50 -23.12 -4.91 -4.59
N GLY A 51 -22.82 -4.99 -3.30
CA GLY A 51 -23.57 -5.08 -2.05
C GLY A 51 -22.55 -5.65 -1.06
N THR A 52 -22.42 -5.07 0.12
CA THR A 52 -21.47 -5.47 1.17
C THR A 52 -21.77 -6.84 1.76
N VAL A 53 -20.82 -7.79 1.78
CA VAL A 53 -20.45 -8.81 2.82
C VAL A 53 -19.60 -9.92 2.16
N SER A 54 -18.75 -10.75 2.78
CA SER A 54 -18.39 -11.12 4.16
C SER A 54 -16.98 -11.74 4.12
N ALA A 55 -16.34 -11.84 5.29
CA ALA A 55 -15.04 -12.48 5.52
C ALA A 55 -14.97 -13.94 5.00
N ALA A 56 -13.79 -14.34 4.51
CA ALA A 56 -13.51 -15.69 4.05
C ALA A 56 -13.51 -16.70 5.20
N THR A 57 -14.31 -17.75 5.09
CA THR A 57 -14.25 -18.95 5.93
C THR A 57 -13.40 -20.01 5.22
N PRO A 58 -12.45 -20.68 5.90
CA PRO A 58 -11.73 -21.79 5.30
C PRO A 58 -12.66 -23.01 5.13
N ILE A 59 -12.57 -23.67 3.98
CA ILE A 59 -13.25 -24.95 3.73
C ILE A 59 -12.44 -26.04 4.44
N LEU A 60 -13.04 -26.66 5.45
CA LEU A 60 -12.59 -27.91 6.05
C LEU A 60 -13.18 -29.07 5.25
N ASP A 61 -12.32 -29.91 4.65
CA ASP A 61 -12.72 -31.19 4.09
C ASP A 61 -13.14 -32.13 5.22
N THR A 62 -14.44 -32.18 5.51
CA THR A 62 -15.03 -33.17 6.42
C THR A 62 -15.11 -34.51 5.70
N ASN A 63 -14.00 -35.26 5.63
CA ASN A 63 -14.00 -36.72 5.36
C ASN A 63 -12.63 -37.42 5.56
N LYS A 64 -11.82 -36.97 6.52
CA LYS A 64 -10.72 -37.80 7.04
C LYS A 64 -10.70 -37.74 8.56
N THR A 65 -11.07 -38.85 9.18
CA THR A 65 -10.71 -39.18 10.56
C THR A 65 -9.18 -39.21 10.63
N ILE A 66 -8.57 -38.15 11.14
CA ILE A 66 -7.16 -38.13 11.51
C ILE A 66 -7.12 -38.36 13.02
N GLU A 67 -6.57 -39.49 13.43
CA GLU A 67 -6.23 -39.77 14.82
C GLU A 67 -5.34 -38.65 15.36
N TYR A 68 -5.82 -37.96 16.39
CA TYR A 68 -5.04 -36.98 17.14
C TYR A 68 -3.97 -37.72 17.95
N SER A 69 -2.82 -37.96 17.34
CA SER A 69 -1.59 -38.14 18.09
C SER A 69 -1.11 -36.74 18.51
N GLY A 70 -1.20 -36.48 19.82
CA GLY A 70 -0.75 -35.23 20.44
C GLY A 70 0.72 -34.99 20.17
N SER A 71 1.02 -34.31 19.07
CA SER A 71 2.32 -33.73 18.79
C SER A 71 2.21 -32.26 19.20
N VAL A 72 2.99 -31.89 20.22
CA VAL A 72 3.21 -30.50 20.61
C VAL A 72 3.64 -29.75 19.36
N VAL A 73 2.72 -28.99 18.75
CA VAL A 73 3.03 -28.14 17.60
C VAL A 73 3.97 -27.07 18.11
N ASN A 74 5.25 -27.23 17.81
CA ASN A 74 6.29 -26.25 18.06
C ASN A 74 6.01 -25.07 17.11
N THR A 75 5.04 -24.22 17.47
CA THR A 75 4.52 -23.14 16.64
C THR A 75 5.52 -22.00 16.59
N LYS A 76 6.55 -22.14 15.74
CA LYS A 76 7.27 -20.95 15.27
C LYS A 76 6.21 -20.00 14.69
N PRO A 77 6.08 -18.75 15.17
CA PRO A 77 5.06 -17.84 14.66
C PRO A 77 5.26 -17.64 13.16
N ASN A 78 4.17 -17.66 12.40
CA ASN A 78 4.17 -17.41 10.96
C ASN A 78 4.94 -16.10 10.67
N ARG A 79 5.87 -16.11 9.70
CA ARG A 79 6.73 -14.95 9.39
C ARG A 79 5.92 -13.67 9.13
N ILE A 80 4.72 -13.79 8.55
CA ILE A 80 3.78 -12.68 8.34
C ILE A 80 3.37 -12.04 9.66
N SER A 81 2.98 -12.83 10.67
CA SER A 81 2.54 -12.28 11.95
C SER A 81 3.68 -11.60 12.70
N GLN A 82 4.92 -12.05 12.48
CA GLN A 82 6.11 -11.37 12.99
C GLN A 82 6.33 -10.02 12.29
N ILE A 83 6.20 -9.96 10.96
CA ILE A 83 6.38 -8.72 10.18
C ILE A 83 5.27 -7.70 10.52
N MET A 84 4.02 -8.16 10.55
CA MET A 84 2.83 -7.33 10.73
C MET A 84 2.41 -7.21 12.19
N LYS A 85 3.35 -7.38 13.14
CA LYS A 85 3.13 -7.32 14.59
C LYS A 85 2.31 -6.11 15.01
N TYR A 86 2.56 -4.97 14.37
CA TYR A 86 1.98 -3.67 14.70
C TYR A 86 0.82 -3.23 13.79
N GLY A 87 0.20 -4.18 13.08
CA GLY A 87 -0.97 -3.90 12.25
C GLY A 87 -0.63 -3.68 10.77
N PHE A 88 -1.67 -3.69 9.95
CA PHE A 88 -1.60 -3.52 8.50
C PHE A 88 -1.95 -2.07 8.15
N PRO A 89 -1.11 -1.34 7.39
CA PRO A 89 -1.44 0.04 7.03
C PRO A 89 -2.73 0.21 6.21
N SER A 90 -3.05 -0.80 5.39
CA SER A 90 -4.34 -0.99 4.73
C SER A 90 -4.50 -2.46 4.36
N LEU A 91 -5.61 -2.86 3.72
CA LEU A 91 -5.86 -4.26 3.34
C LEU A 91 -6.05 -4.47 1.82
N ASP A 92 -5.70 -3.47 1.01
CA ASP A 92 -5.88 -3.55 -0.45
C ASP A 92 -4.80 -4.42 -1.11
N ASN A 93 -5.24 -5.46 -1.83
CA ASN A 93 -4.39 -6.41 -2.59
C ASN A 93 -3.12 -6.84 -1.85
N ILE A 94 -3.29 -7.35 -0.62
CA ILE A 94 -2.17 -7.85 0.20
C ILE A 94 -1.54 -9.08 -0.43
N ARG A 95 -0.21 -9.10 -0.45
CA ARG A 95 0.59 -10.26 -0.83
C ARG A 95 1.68 -10.47 0.21
N SER A 96 1.78 -11.72 0.66
CA SER A 96 2.89 -12.15 1.49
C SER A 96 3.97 -12.72 0.61
N LEU A 97 5.16 -12.18 0.75
CA LEU A 97 6.39 -12.80 0.29
C LEU A 97 7.02 -13.51 1.49
N ASP A 98 8.17 -14.15 1.30
CA ASP A 98 8.79 -14.96 2.34
C ASP A 98 9.30 -14.10 3.51
N ASP A 99 9.83 -12.90 3.23
CA ASP A 99 10.48 -12.04 4.23
C ASP A 99 10.02 -10.56 4.24
N TYR A 100 9.00 -10.22 3.45
CA TYR A 100 8.30 -8.93 3.51
C TYR A 100 6.83 -9.07 3.10
N VAL A 101 6.02 -8.07 3.46
CA VAL A 101 4.61 -8.00 3.07
C VAL A 101 4.41 -6.77 2.19
N LEU A 102 3.53 -6.88 1.18
CA LEU A 102 3.25 -5.82 0.22
C LEU A 102 1.74 -5.66 0.02
N ALA A 103 1.27 -4.41 -0.11
CA ALA A 103 -0.07 -4.08 -0.60
C ALA A 103 0.04 -3.44 -1.98
N TYR A 104 -0.58 -4.04 -3.00
CA TYR A 104 -0.36 -3.60 -4.39
C TYR A 104 -1.45 -2.65 -4.91
N ASP A 105 -1.04 -1.48 -5.43
CA ASP A 105 -1.92 -0.55 -6.12
C ASP A 105 -2.04 -0.94 -7.60
N ARG A 106 -3.10 -1.68 -7.93
CA ARG A 106 -3.40 -2.09 -9.31
C ARG A 106 -3.60 -0.91 -10.26
N ARG A 107 -4.05 0.25 -9.77
CA ARG A 107 -4.26 1.46 -10.59
C ARG A 107 -2.93 2.12 -10.93
N ASN A 108 -2.01 2.19 -9.99
CA ASN A 108 -0.71 2.85 -10.21
C ASN A 108 0.40 1.89 -10.66
N ARG A 109 0.16 0.57 -10.64
CA ARG A 109 1.11 -0.49 -11.03
C ARG A 109 2.39 -0.51 -10.17
N ILE A 110 2.27 -0.04 -8.93
CA ILE A 110 3.31 -0.06 -7.89
C ILE A 110 2.65 -0.41 -6.54
N ALA A 111 3.43 -0.66 -5.49
CA ALA A 111 2.84 -0.92 -4.17
C ALA A 111 2.25 0.36 -3.54
N HIS A 112 1.15 0.23 -2.80
CA HIS A 112 0.72 1.23 -1.81
C HIS A 112 1.74 1.35 -0.69
N TRP A 113 2.22 0.20 -0.21
CA TRP A 113 3.24 0.08 0.82
C TRP A 113 3.85 -1.31 0.81
N VAL A 114 5.05 -1.40 1.37
CA VAL A 114 5.68 -2.66 1.79
C VAL A 114 6.04 -2.55 3.27
N PHE A 115 6.14 -3.70 3.94
CA PHE A 115 6.43 -3.79 5.35
C PHE A 115 7.51 -4.85 5.58
N GLU A 116 8.54 -4.48 6.32
CA GLU A 116 9.69 -5.31 6.60
C GLU A 116 9.93 -5.35 8.12
N HIS A 117 10.34 -6.53 8.62
CA HIS A 117 10.84 -6.69 9.99
C HIS A 117 12.30 -7.12 9.91
N LEU A 118 13.19 -6.25 10.36
CA LEU A 118 14.63 -6.39 10.26
C LEU A 118 15.21 -6.73 11.64
N THR A 119 16.13 -7.69 11.64
CA THR A 119 16.99 -7.99 12.77
C THR A 119 18.44 -7.85 12.33
N ARG A 120 19.37 -7.89 13.28
CA ARG A 120 20.81 -7.92 12.94
C ARG A 120 21.14 -9.08 11.99
N ASP A 121 20.53 -10.24 12.24
CA ASP A 121 20.77 -11.45 11.45
C ASP A 121 20.18 -11.40 10.05
N SER A 122 19.03 -10.73 9.85
CA SER A 122 18.39 -10.69 8.53
C SER A 122 19.12 -9.78 7.53
N VAL A 123 19.85 -8.77 8.02
CA VAL A 123 20.53 -7.76 7.19
C VAL A 123 22.05 -7.96 7.09
N GLN A 124 22.62 -8.86 7.90
CA GLN A 124 24.06 -9.13 7.86
C GLN A 124 24.48 -9.71 6.51
N ARG A 125 25.74 -9.49 6.13
CA ARG A 125 26.29 -10.10 4.92
C ARG A 125 26.24 -11.62 5.07
N ASN A 126 25.71 -12.28 4.05
CA ASN A 126 25.65 -13.73 3.94
C ASN A 126 26.27 -14.12 2.61
N ASP A 127 27.39 -14.84 2.62
CA ASP A 127 28.12 -15.19 1.39
C ASP A 127 27.36 -16.23 0.53
N LYS A 128 26.26 -16.81 1.07
CA LYS A 128 25.33 -17.67 0.30
C LYS A 128 24.29 -16.86 -0.48
N VAL A 129 24.20 -15.55 -0.27
CA VAL A 129 23.25 -14.67 -0.96
C VAL A 129 24.00 -13.76 -1.93
N ASP A 130 23.80 -14.01 -3.21
CA ASP A 130 24.41 -13.29 -4.30
C ASP A 130 23.34 -12.47 -5.05
N ARG A 131 23.40 -11.14 -4.87
CA ARG A 131 22.49 -10.19 -5.52
C ARG A 131 22.67 -10.18 -7.04
N SER A 132 23.84 -10.52 -7.57
CA SER A 132 24.10 -10.52 -9.02
C SER A 132 23.28 -11.58 -9.77
N LYS A 133 22.81 -12.61 -9.05
CA LYS A 133 21.93 -13.67 -9.58
C LYS A 133 20.44 -13.29 -9.59
N CYS A 134 20.10 -12.08 -9.17
CA CYS A 134 18.71 -11.63 -9.11
C CYS A 134 18.35 -10.85 -10.37
N GLU A 135 17.22 -11.20 -10.97
CA GLU A 135 16.71 -10.54 -12.17
C GLU A 135 15.40 -9.83 -11.86
N PHE A 136 15.23 -8.63 -12.41
CA PHE A 136 13.96 -7.92 -12.37
C PHE A 136 12.93 -8.69 -13.20
N THR A 137 11.90 -9.20 -12.54
CA THR A 137 10.91 -10.09 -13.15
C THR A 137 9.49 -9.62 -12.86
N GLU A 138 8.60 -9.85 -13.83
CA GLU A 138 7.18 -9.57 -13.65
C GLU A 138 6.58 -10.46 -12.56
N ASP A 139 5.61 -9.91 -11.82
CA ASP A 139 4.89 -10.68 -10.83
C ASP A 139 3.68 -11.39 -11.45
N ALA A 140 3.85 -12.66 -11.79
CA ALA A 140 2.81 -13.45 -12.46
C ALA A 140 1.53 -13.63 -11.62
N SER A 141 1.57 -13.42 -10.30
CA SER A 141 0.38 -13.52 -9.46
C SER A 141 -0.55 -12.30 -9.55
N ILE A 142 -0.06 -11.19 -10.07
CA ILE A 142 -0.87 -10.01 -10.35
C ILE A 142 -1.58 -10.23 -11.69
N HIS A 143 -2.84 -9.82 -11.84
CA HIS A 143 -3.52 -9.94 -13.13
C HIS A 143 -2.82 -9.08 -14.19
N GLU A 144 -2.72 -9.56 -15.44
CA GLU A 144 -1.91 -8.96 -16.51
C GLU A 144 -2.20 -7.47 -16.73
N TYR A 145 -3.47 -7.04 -16.67
CA TYR A 145 -3.88 -5.63 -16.82
C TYR A 145 -3.23 -4.66 -15.83
N PHE A 146 -2.75 -5.19 -14.71
CA PHE A 146 -2.22 -4.41 -13.60
C PHE A 146 -0.74 -4.71 -13.35
N ARG A 147 -0.07 -5.48 -14.21
CA ARG A 147 1.38 -5.73 -14.08
C ARG A 147 2.16 -4.56 -14.66
N SER A 148 3.19 -4.13 -13.95
CA SER A 148 4.30 -3.40 -14.54
C SER A 148 5.25 -4.39 -15.22
N LYS A 149 5.86 -3.96 -16.32
CA LYS A 149 6.81 -4.76 -17.12
C LYS A 149 8.15 -4.04 -17.22
N ASN A 150 9.23 -4.79 -17.48
CA ASN A 150 10.56 -4.20 -17.68
C ASN A 150 10.58 -3.18 -18.84
N SER A 151 9.74 -3.38 -19.86
CA SER A 151 9.57 -2.46 -20.98
C SER A 151 9.02 -1.10 -20.56
N ASP A 152 8.25 -1.01 -19.46
CA ASP A 152 7.72 0.28 -18.99
C ASP A 152 8.81 1.18 -18.41
N TYR A 153 9.82 0.57 -17.79
CA TYR A 153 10.97 1.25 -17.20
C TYR A 153 12.08 1.54 -18.21
N LYS A 154 12.21 0.71 -19.25
CA LYS A 154 13.28 0.82 -20.25
C LYS A 154 13.17 2.16 -20.99
N GLY A 155 14.24 2.96 -20.93
CA GLY A 155 14.29 4.27 -21.60
C GLY A 155 13.42 5.35 -20.96
N SER A 156 12.81 5.09 -19.80
CA SER A 156 11.92 6.05 -19.11
C SER A 156 12.63 7.21 -18.42
N GLY A 157 13.94 7.08 -18.18
CA GLY A 157 14.73 7.99 -17.32
C GLY A 157 14.68 7.63 -15.83
N PHE A 158 13.91 6.62 -15.43
CA PHE A 158 13.78 6.16 -14.05
C PHE A 158 14.40 4.79 -13.83
N ASP A 159 14.96 4.59 -12.64
CA ASP A 159 15.34 3.28 -12.15
C ASP A 159 14.11 2.48 -11.70
N ARG A 160 14.24 1.15 -11.71
CA ARG A 160 13.38 0.23 -10.96
C ARG A 160 13.79 0.29 -9.49
N GLY A 161 13.24 1.28 -8.78
CA GLY A 161 13.54 1.54 -7.37
C GLY A 161 12.81 0.56 -6.46
N HIS A 162 13.56 -0.13 -5.60
CA HIS A 162 12.97 -1.08 -4.65
C HIS A 162 12.26 -0.33 -3.52
N LEU A 163 11.10 -0.82 -3.09
CA LEU A 163 10.48 -0.38 -1.83
C LEU A 163 11.02 -1.20 -0.66
N ALA A 164 10.95 -2.53 -0.76
CA ALA A 164 11.62 -3.47 0.13
C ALA A 164 13.01 -3.77 -0.45
N ALA A 165 14.05 -3.26 0.20
CA ALA A 165 15.39 -3.21 -0.39
C ALA A 165 16.07 -4.58 -0.34
N ALA A 166 16.68 -5.03 -1.44
CA ALA A 166 17.42 -6.31 -1.48
C ALA A 166 18.46 -6.46 -0.35
N GLY A 167 19.07 -5.36 0.10
CA GLY A 167 20.02 -5.35 1.20
C GLY A 167 19.45 -5.72 2.57
N ASN A 168 18.12 -5.71 2.72
CA ASN A 168 17.40 -6.00 3.96
C ASN A 168 17.06 -7.49 4.11
N HIS A 169 17.13 -8.26 3.01
CA HIS A 169 16.66 -9.64 2.90
C HIS A 169 17.82 -10.58 2.53
N ARG A 170 18.73 -10.80 3.47
CA ARG A 170 20.00 -11.54 3.25
C ARG A 170 20.05 -12.89 3.97
N SER A 171 18.97 -13.32 4.59
CA SER A 171 18.86 -14.61 5.27
C SER A 171 19.01 -15.78 4.27
N CYS A 172 18.33 -15.71 3.12
CA CYS A 172 18.52 -16.67 2.04
C CYS A 172 18.39 -16.02 0.65
N GLN A 173 18.83 -16.75 -0.38
CA GLN A 173 18.81 -16.27 -1.77
C GLN A 173 17.39 -15.97 -2.25
N LYS A 174 16.42 -16.80 -1.85
CA LYS A 174 15.01 -16.68 -2.28
C LYS A 174 14.40 -15.35 -1.81
N ASP A 175 14.64 -14.97 -0.55
CA ASP A 175 14.15 -13.71 0.01
C ASP A 175 14.68 -12.52 -0.79
N CYS A 176 15.98 -12.52 -1.10
CA CYS A 176 16.62 -11.50 -1.93
C CYS A 176 16.00 -11.46 -3.34
N VAL A 177 15.82 -12.61 -4.00
CA VAL A 177 15.22 -12.70 -5.34
C VAL A 177 13.80 -12.13 -5.36
N GLN A 178 12.98 -12.41 -4.35
CA GLN A 178 11.60 -11.89 -4.27
C GLN A 178 11.54 -10.36 -4.19
N THR A 179 12.60 -9.68 -3.76
CA THR A 179 12.66 -8.21 -3.77
C THR A 179 12.76 -7.65 -5.20
N PHE A 180 13.17 -8.44 -6.19
CA PHE A 180 13.31 -8.01 -7.59
C PHE A 180 12.02 -8.17 -8.41
N LEU A 181 10.94 -8.63 -7.79
CA LEU A 181 9.62 -8.61 -8.43
C LEU A 181 9.22 -7.16 -8.75
N LEU A 182 8.73 -6.92 -9.96
CA LEU A 182 8.30 -5.58 -10.39
C LEU A 182 7.12 -5.02 -9.58
N SER A 183 6.41 -5.88 -8.85
CA SER A 183 5.39 -5.48 -7.88
C SER A 183 5.96 -4.69 -6.70
N ASN A 184 7.22 -4.90 -6.34
CA ASN A 184 7.98 -4.17 -5.31
C ASN A 184 8.71 -2.94 -5.87
N MET A 185 8.55 -2.64 -7.17
CA MET A 185 9.24 -1.52 -7.81
C MET A 185 8.34 -0.29 -7.89
N ALA A 186 8.98 0.88 -7.80
CA ALA A 186 8.42 2.13 -8.25
C ALA A 186 9.45 2.92 -9.08
N PRO A 187 9.02 3.74 -10.05
CA PRO A 187 9.93 4.61 -10.79
C PRO A 187 10.61 5.62 -9.86
N GLN A 188 11.93 5.51 -9.74
CA GLN A 188 12.75 6.40 -8.92
C GLN A 188 13.81 7.11 -9.75
N VAL A 189 14.07 8.38 -9.45
CA VAL A 189 15.24 9.08 -10.01
C VAL A 189 16.49 8.29 -9.64
N GLY A 190 17.37 8.04 -10.63
CA GLY A 190 18.55 7.19 -10.44
C GLY A 190 19.64 7.88 -9.61
N VAL A 191 20.51 8.61 -10.30
CA VAL A 191 21.62 9.37 -9.69
C VAL A 191 21.05 10.53 -8.85
N GLY A 192 21.58 10.72 -7.65
CA GLY A 192 21.14 11.69 -6.65
C GLY A 192 19.95 11.24 -5.80
N PHE A 193 19.30 10.12 -6.11
CA PHE A 193 18.18 9.60 -5.34
C PHE A 193 18.28 8.09 -5.08
N ASN A 194 17.73 7.21 -5.93
CA ASN A 194 17.71 5.75 -5.72
C ASN A 194 19.10 5.18 -5.43
N ARG A 195 20.10 5.59 -6.20
CA ARG A 195 21.48 5.07 -6.11
C ARG A 195 22.25 5.69 -4.94
N ASP A 196 21.81 6.85 -4.47
CA ASP A 196 22.54 7.73 -3.54
C ASP A 196 21.70 8.04 -2.30
N SER A 197 21.01 9.17 -2.24
CA SER A 197 20.31 9.65 -1.03
C SER A 197 19.26 8.68 -0.46
N TRP A 198 18.49 7.98 -1.31
CA TRP A 198 17.54 6.96 -0.85
C TRP A 198 18.27 5.73 -0.27
N ASN A 199 19.32 5.25 -0.95
CA ASN A 199 20.18 4.18 -0.45
C ASN A 199 20.91 4.57 0.84
N ARG A 200 21.28 5.84 1.06
CA ARG A 200 21.80 6.33 2.35
C ARG A 200 20.78 6.13 3.48
N LEU A 201 19.51 6.45 3.24
CA LEU A 201 18.44 6.19 4.20
C LEU A 201 18.27 4.69 4.47
N GLU A 202 18.29 3.85 3.43
CA GLU A 202 18.22 2.40 3.59
C GLU A 202 19.40 1.82 4.39
N GLN A 203 20.62 2.29 4.14
CA GLN A 203 21.82 1.90 4.89
C GLN A 203 21.73 2.34 6.35
N TYR A 204 21.22 3.54 6.61
CA TYR A 204 20.99 4.03 7.95
C TYR A 204 19.99 3.14 8.71
N ILE A 205 18.84 2.82 8.10
CA ILE A 205 17.82 1.96 8.71
C ILE A 205 18.37 0.56 8.99
N ARG A 206 19.16 -0.02 8.07
CA ARG A 206 19.86 -1.29 8.34
C ARG A 206 20.84 -1.18 9.51
N LYS A 207 21.52 -0.05 9.67
CA LYS A 207 22.48 0.17 10.76
C LYS A 207 21.78 0.23 12.12
N LEU A 208 20.50 0.64 12.19
CA LEU A 208 19.72 0.65 13.42
C LEU A 208 19.64 -0.73 14.10
N THR A 209 19.69 -1.83 13.33
CA THR A 209 19.68 -3.20 13.88
C THR A 209 20.90 -3.55 14.73
N LYS A 210 21.95 -2.71 14.70
CA LYS A 210 23.10 -2.83 15.62
C LYS A 210 22.79 -2.35 17.04
N THR A 211 21.78 -1.49 17.18
CA THR A 211 21.37 -0.88 18.45
C THR A 211 20.05 -1.46 18.93
N TYR A 212 19.12 -1.70 18.02
CA TYR A 212 17.77 -2.16 18.32
C TYR A 212 17.61 -3.63 17.88
N PRO A 213 17.16 -4.54 18.76
CA PRO A 213 16.95 -5.95 18.41
C PRO A 213 16.01 -6.15 17.23
N ASN A 214 14.93 -5.37 17.17
CA ASN A 214 13.93 -5.43 16.11
C ASN A 214 13.68 -4.03 15.53
N VAL A 215 13.73 -3.94 14.20
CA VAL A 215 13.43 -2.71 13.45
C VAL A 215 12.35 -3.02 12.43
N TYR A 216 11.22 -2.34 12.55
CA TYR A 216 10.09 -2.46 11.65
C TYR A 216 10.05 -1.27 10.73
N VAL A 217 9.92 -1.48 9.42
CA VAL A 217 9.87 -0.38 8.45
C VAL A 217 8.73 -0.58 7.48
N CYS A 218 7.91 0.46 7.35
CA CYS A 218 6.95 0.59 6.27
C CYS A 218 7.48 1.58 5.24
N THR A 219 7.52 1.18 3.97
CA THR A 219 8.01 2.00 2.86
C THR A 219 6.91 2.13 1.81
N GLY A 220 6.72 3.32 1.23
CA GLY A 220 5.75 3.48 0.15
C GLY A 220 5.88 4.80 -0.63
N PRO A 221 5.17 4.92 -1.76
CA PRO A 221 5.11 6.14 -2.57
C PRO A 221 4.13 7.18 -2.01
N LEU A 222 4.30 8.44 -2.42
CA LEU A 222 3.35 9.53 -2.18
C LEU A 222 3.12 10.38 -3.44
N TYR A 223 1.90 10.91 -3.55
CA TYR A 223 1.47 11.80 -4.61
C TYR A 223 1.00 13.13 -4.00
N LEU A 224 1.96 14.00 -3.68
CA LEU A 224 1.70 15.22 -2.91
C LEU A 224 1.22 16.37 -3.82
N PRO A 225 0.23 17.17 -3.36
CA PRO A 225 -0.25 18.31 -4.12
C PRO A 225 0.78 19.44 -4.14
N ARG A 226 0.78 20.22 -5.21
CA ARG A 226 1.53 21.48 -5.33
C ARG A 226 0.59 22.59 -5.76
N LYS A 227 0.84 23.81 -5.26
CA LYS A 227 0.08 25.00 -5.64
C LYS A 227 0.58 25.51 -7.00
N GLU A 228 -0.32 25.71 -7.94
CA GLU A 228 0.01 26.28 -9.25
C GLU A 228 -0.30 27.79 -9.30
N ASN A 229 0.04 28.44 -10.42
CA ASN A 229 -0.09 29.89 -10.61
C ASN A 229 -1.53 30.40 -10.48
N ASP A 230 -2.53 29.54 -10.69
CA ASP A 230 -3.96 29.86 -10.52
C ASP A 230 -4.41 29.85 -9.04
N GLY A 231 -3.49 29.57 -8.11
CA GLY A 231 -3.74 29.53 -6.68
C GLY A 231 -4.39 28.24 -6.18
N LYS A 232 -4.63 27.24 -7.03
CA LYS A 232 -5.24 25.95 -6.65
C LYS A 232 -4.18 24.88 -6.42
N LEU A 233 -4.57 23.82 -5.73
CA LEU A 233 -3.73 22.66 -5.46
C LEU A 233 -4.02 21.56 -6.48
N TYR A 234 -2.96 21.02 -7.09
CA TYR A 234 -3.05 19.91 -8.03
C TYR A 234 -2.10 18.80 -7.63
N VAL A 235 -2.55 17.56 -7.81
CA VAL A 235 -1.68 16.38 -7.78
C VAL A 235 -1.35 16.04 -9.23
N LYS A 236 -0.08 16.21 -9.60
CA LYS A 236 0.42 15.92 -10.94
C LYS A 236 1.64 15.02 -10.85
N TYR A 237 1.63 13.95 -11.61
CA TYR A 237 2.73 12.98 -11.68
C TYR A 237 2.80 12.38 -13.08
N GLN A 238 4.00 11.95 -13.47
CA GLN A 238 4.22 11.26 -14.74
C GLN A 238 3.74 9.81 -14.63
N VAL A 239 3.30 9.24 -15.76
CA VAL A 239 3.16 7.79 -15.93
C VAL A 239 4.12 7.34 -17.03
N ILE A 240 4.70 6.14 -16.90
CA ILE A 240 5.69 5.60 -17.85
C ILE A 240 5.24 4.27 -18.45
N GLY A 241 5.72 3.99 -19.66
CA GLY A 241 5.43 2.75 -20.37
C GLY A 241 4.00 2.62 -20.88
N ALA A 242 3.72 1.51 -21.56
CA ALA A 242 2.40 1.20 -22.09
C ALA A 242 1.40 0.87 -20.97
N ASN A 243 1.89 0.40 -19.83
CA ASN A 243 1.05 0.07 -18.68
C ASN A 243 0.79 1.26 -17.75
N HIS A 244 1.26 2.47 -18.11
CA HIS A 244 1.07 3.72 -17.36
C HIS A 244 1.48 3.59 -15.88
N VAL A 245 2.67 3.06 -15.63
CA VAL A 245 3.23 2.93 -14.27
C VAL A 245 3.45 4.32 -13.69
N ALA A 246 2.84 4.60 -12.53
CA ALA A 246 2.91 5.93 -11.93
C ALA A 246 4.31 6.22 -11.37
N VAL A 247 4.80 7.44 -11.60
CA VAL A 247 6.04 7.97 -11.03
C VAL A 247 5.68 8.76 -9.76
N PRO A 248 5.98 8.25 -8.55
CA PRO A 248 5.65 8.97 -7.33
C PRO A 248 6.34 10.31 -7.24
N THR A 249 5.69 11.28 -6.61
CA THR A 249 6.29 12.60 -6.34
C THR A 249 7.32 12.53 -5.22
N HIS A 250 7.08 11.66 -4.23
CA HIS A 250 7.90 11.46 -3.05
C HIS A 250 7.79 9.98 -2.62
N PHE A 251 8.67 9.57 -1.72
CA PHE A 251 8.60 8.30 -1.01
C PHE A 251 8.69 8.54 0.48
N PHE A 252 8.10 7.64 1.25
CA PHE A 252 8.18 7.64 2.70
C PHE A 252 8.85 6.40 3.25
N LYS A 253 9.43 6.53 4.44
CA LYS A 253 9.70 5.41 5.35
C LYS A 253 9.21 5.79 6.74
N VAL A 254 8.41 4.92 7.37
CA VAL A 254 8.05 5.01 8.79
C VAL A 254 8.66 3.82 9.50
N VAL A 255 9.48 4.08 10.50
CA VAL A 255 10.36 3.11 11.15
C VAL A 255 10.04 3.07 12.64
N VAL A 256 9.79 1.88 13.18
CA VAL A 256 9.71 1.64 14.61
C VAL A 256 10.88 0.76 15.04
N MET A 257 11.55 1.18 16.09
CA MET A 257 12.67 0.48 16.70
C MET A 257 12.28 0.03 18.10
N GLU A 258 12.45 -1.25 18.40
CA GLU A 258 12.27 -1.79 19.74
C GLU A 258 13.56 -1.68 20.54
N THR A 259 13.49 -1.12 21.74
CA THR A 259 14.61 -1.11 22.69
C THR A 259 14.61 -2.38 23.56
N ASN A 260 15.73 -2.67 24.22
CA ASN A 260 15.85 -3.83 25.10
C ASN A 260 14.92 -3.77 26.33
N ASP A 261 14.48 -2.58 26.73
CA ASP A 261 13.54 -2.34 27.84
C ASP A 261 12.07 -2.25 27.38
N ASN A 262 11.75 -2.81 26.21
CA ASN A 262 10.39 -2.84 25.63
C ASN A 262 9.76 -1.46 25.41
N LYS A 263 10.60 -0.46 25.13
CA LYS A 263 10.17 0.87 24.66
C LYS A 263 10.34 0.95 23.14
N TYR A 264 9.72 1.97 22.57
CA TYR A 264 9.70 2.20 21.14
C TYR A 264 10.25 3.58 20.81
N HIS A 265 11.14 3.61 19.82
CA HIS A 265 11.48 4.82 19.11
C HIS A 265 10.81 4.77 17.74
N LEU A 266 10.40 5.92 17.21
CA LEU A 266 9.80 6.03 15.90
C LEU A 266 10.49 7.12 15.09
N GLU A 267 10.78 6.84 13.83
CA GLU A 267 11.25 7.82 12.86
C GLU A 267 10.38 7.79 11.60
N ALA A 268 10.10 8.95 11.03
CA ALA A 268 9.30 9.08 9.81
C ALA A 268 9.96 10.05 8.85
N TYR A 269 10.11 9.62 7.60
CA TYR A 269 10.80 10.37 6.54
C TYR A 269 9.89 10.55 5.33
N ILE A 270 9.97 11.71 4.68
CA ILE A 270 9.46 11.94 3.32
C ILE A 270 10.58 12.52 2.48
N MET A 271 10.93 11.85 1.38
CA MET A 271 11.97 12.29 0.45
C MET A 271 11.38 12.53 -0.95
N PRO A 272 11.68 13.66 -1.62
CA PRO A 272 11.20 13.93 -2.96
C PRO A 272 11.89 13.02 -3.98
N ASN A 273 11.14 12.53 -4.96
CA ASN A 273 11.65 11.72 -6.06
C ASN A 273 12.36 12.60 -7.11
N GLN A 274 13.49 13.17 -6.72
CA GLN A 274 14.30 14.09 -7.52
C GLN A 274 15.76 13.98 -7.08
N VAL A 275 16.68 14.58 -7.84
CA VAL A 275 18.09 14.67 -7.46
C VAL A 275 18.21 15.42 -6.12
N ILE A 276 18.89 14.80 -5.15
CA ILE A 276 19.19 15.38 -3.85
C ILE A 276 20.71 15.46 -3.71
N ASP A 277 21.22 16.64 -3.30
CA ASP A 277 22.65 16.84 -3.04
C ASP A 277 23.14 15.87 -1.94
N ASP A 278 24.24 15.18 -2.20
CA ASP A 278 24.82 14.16 -1.29
C ASP A 278 25.18 14.71 0.09
N LYS A 279 25.45 16.01 0.21
CA LYS A 279 25.72 16.69 1.49
C LYS A 279 24.46 16.92 2.31
N THR A 280 23.27 16.79 1.71
CA THR A 280 21.99 16.95 2.41
C THR A 280 21.87 15.87 3.49
N PRO A 281 21.76 16.23 4.79
CA PRO A 281 21.67 15.25 5.86
C PRO A 281 20.24 14.66 5.94
N LEU A 282 20.12 13.39 6.33
CA LEU A 282 18.83 12.67 6.33
C LEU A 282 17.78 13.28 7.26
N ASN A 283 18.21 13.95 8.33
CA ASN A 283 17.31 14.56 9.33
C ASN A 283 16.43 15.68 8.74
N VAL A 284 16.83 16.32 7.63
CA VAL A 284 15.98 17.35 6.98
C VAL A 284 14.71 16.77 6.37
N PHE A 285 14.69 15.46 6.12
CA PHE A 285 13.54 14.74 5.56
C PHE A 285 12.64 14.15 6.65
N MET A 286 12.98 14.32 7.93
CA MET A 286 12.13 13.87 9.02
C MET A 286 10.86 14.71 9.10
N VAL A 287 9.72 14.04 9.21
CA VAL A 287 8.39 14.66 9.33
C VAL A 287 7.61 14.01 10.48
N PRO A 288 6.59 14.68 11.04
CA PRO A 288 5.66 14.01 11.94
C PRO A 288 5.04 12.77 11.27
N PRO A 289 4.91 11.62 11.96
CA PRO A 289 4.31 10.41 11.38
C PRO A 289 2.91 10.66 10.82
N GLU A 290 2.13 11.52 11.49
CA GLU A 290 0.79 11.90 11.10
C GLU A 290 0.76 12.65 9.75
N THR A 291 1.87 13.29 9.37
CA THR A 291 2.01 13.89 8.03
C THR A 291 2.07 12.79 6.96
N VAL A 292 2.77 11.69 7.24
CA VAL A 292 2.82 10.54 6.32
C VAL A 292 1.46 9.86 6.25
N GLU A 293 0.79 9.66 7.38
CA GLU A 293 -0.55 9.04 7.44
C GLU A 293 -1.57 9.83 6.62
N ARG A 294 -1.64 11.16 6.83
CA ARG A 294 -2.55 12.04 6.09
C ARG A 294 -2.26 12.08 4.59
N ALA A 295 -0.98 12.04 4.21
CA ALA A 295 -0.57 12.10 2.80
C ALA A 295 -0.75 10.77 2.05
N SER A 296 -0.61 9.64 2.74
CA SER A 296 -0.73 8.31 2.15
C SER A 296 -2.15 7.73 2.22
N GLY A 297 -2.98 8.21 3.16
CA GLY A 297 -4.27 7.59 3.47
C GLY A 297 -4.12 6.26 4.22
N LEU A 298 -3.00 6.07 4.93
CA LEU A 298 -2.67 4.87 5.70
C LEU A 298 -2.52 5.21 7.18
N LEU A 299 -2.66 4.21 8.06
CA LEU A 299 -2.28 4.31 9.47
C LEU A 299 -1.08 3.41 9.75
N PHE A 300 -0.04 3.93 10.40
CA PHE A 300 1.16 3.13 10.65
C PHE A 300 1.25 2.76 12.12
N PHE A 301 1.56 1.48 12.39
CA PHE A 301 1.77 1.00 13.75
C PHE A 301 0.56 1.26 14.67
N ASP A 302 -0.67 1.07 14.16
CA ASP A 302 -1.92 1.38 14.87
C ASP A 302 -2.13 0.55 16.14
N LYS A 303 -1.54 -0.65 16.19
CA LYS A 303 -1.53 -1.54 17.37
C LYS A 303 -0.39 -1.27 18.34
N LEU A 304 0.49 -0.31 18.06
CA LEU A 304 1.60 0.03 18.94
C LEU A 304 1.11 0.83 20.15
N SER A 305 1.46 0.37 21.36
CA SER A 305 1.11 1.10 22.58
C SER A 305 1.84 2.44 22.65
N ARG A 306 1.08 3.54 22.56
CA ARG A 306 1.62 4.91 22.62
C ARG A 306 2.30 5.21 23.96
N SER A 307 1.92 4.54 25.06
CA SER A 307 2.58 4.68 26.37
C SER A 307 4.00 4.11 26.42
N ASN A 308 4.38 3.28 25.44
CA ASN A 308 5.74 2.75 25.31
C ASN A 308 6.52 3.47 24.20
N LEU A 309 5.89 4.37 23.45
CA LEU A 309 6.56 5.20 22.45
C LEU A 309 7.22 6.40 23.13
N VAL A 310 8.52 6.29 23.41
CA VAL A 310 9.28 7.27 24.20
C VAL A 310 9.97 8.33 23.34
N GLN A 311 10.15 8.07 22.04
CA GLN A 311 10.86 8.99 21.14
C GLN A 311 10.23 9.00 19.74
N ILE A 312 10.04 10.19 19.17
CA ILE A 312 9.66 10.41 17.77
C ILE A 312 10.69 11.35 17.14
N ASN A 313 11.34 10.94 16.04
CA ASN A 313 12.32 11.73 15.29
C ASN A 313 13.40 12.38 16.18
N GLY A 314 14.01 11.60 17.08
CA GLY A 314 15.04 12.12 17.99
C GLY A 314 14.51 12.84 19.24
N LYS A 315 13.21 13.17 19.31
CA LYS A 315 12.61 13.96 20.38
C LYS A 315 11.80 13.08 21.34
N LYS A 316 11.98 13.30 22.64
CA LYS A 316 11.17 12.63 23.66
C LYS A 316 9.69 12.95 23.47
N THR A 317 8.84 11.95 23.63
CA THR A 317 7.38 12.15 23.62
C THR A 317 6.90 12.54 25.01
N THR A 318 5.70 13.12 25.08
CA THR A 318 5.00 13.45 26.34
C THR A 318 3.94 12.41 26.71
N TYR A 319 3.93 11.26 26.03
CA TYR A 319 2.99 10.16 26.32
C TYR A 319 3.40 9.36 27.56
N VAL A 320 4.59 9.65 28.10
CA VAL A 320 5.22 9.04 29.27
C VAL A 320 5.60 10.15 30.24
#